data_AF-A0A1J5FB54-F1
#
_entry.id   AF-A0A1J5FB54-F1
#
_cell.length_a   1.000
_cell.length_b   1.000
_cell.length_c   1.000
_cell.angle_alpha   90.00
_cell.angle_beta   90.00
_cell.angle_gamma   90.00
#
_symmetry.space_group_name_H-M   'P 1'
#
loop_
_entity.id
_entity.type
_entity.pdbx_description
1 polymer ?
#
loop_
_entity_poly.entity_id
_entity_poly.type
_entity_poly.pdbx_seq_one_letter_code
_entity_poly.pdbx_strand_id
1 'polypeptide(L)'
;MDDSGVSNTDQIVQQVEKDLLAEIVKNLKKHNLKPDEAQLLAKEFLSFLPPKDFNDLVEILKNIGSKYSEARDVYVKYHAMQEDMNSKVKLQAMAEHINNGNIEKAIEVAKGGITNG
;
A
#
# COMPACT_ATOMS: atom_id res chain seq x y z
N MET A 1 -13.04 -11.38 -23.34
CA MET A 1 -14.30 -11.41 -22.59
C MET A 1 -13.89 -11.59 -21.14
N ASP A 2 -13.91 -10.60 -20.26
CA ASP A 2 -14.65 -9.34 -20.26
C ASP A 2 -13.75 -8.16 -19.90
N ASP A 3 -14.12 -7.04 -20.49
CA ASP A 3 -13.74 -5.68 -20.17
C ASP A 3 -14.30 -5.31 -18.78
N SER A 4 -13.42 -5.27 -17.78
CA SER A 4 -13.64 -4.52 -16.54
C SER A 4 -12.29 -4.18 -15.91
N GLY A 5 -11.46 -3.50 -16.70
CA GLY A 5 -10.21 -2.87 -16.25
C GLY A 5 -10.45 -1.63 -15.37
N VAL A 6 -11.44 -1.67 -14.45
CA VAL A 6 -11.36 -0.81 -13.27
C VAL A 6 -10.15 -1.34 -12.52
N SER A 7 -9.05 -0.59 -12.57
CA SER A 7 -7.75 -1.06 -12.14
C SER A 7 -7.85 -1.61 -10.71
N ASN A 8 -7.21 -2.74 -10.42
CA ASN A 8 -7.04 -3.21 -9.04
C ASN A 8 -6.55 -2.05 -8.13
N THR A 9 -5.76 -1.13 -8.69
CA THR A 9 -5.35 0.12 -8.04
C THR A 9 -6.52 1.04 -7.68
N ASP A 10 -7.53 1.23 -8.53
CA ASP A 10 -8.68 2.11 -8.24
C ASP A 10 -9.52 1.57 -7.07
N GLN A 11 -9.70 0.25 -7.02
CA GLN A 11 -10.39 -0.41 -5.90
C GLN A 11 -9.61 -0.24 -4.59
N ILE A 12 -8.28 -0.37 -4.65
CA ILE A 12 -7.41 -0.16 -3.49
C ILE A 12 -7.42 1.31 -3.05
N VAL A 13 -7.38 2.26 -3.99
CA VAL A 13 -7.48 3.70 -3.68
C VAL A 13 -8.79 3.99 -2.94
N GLN A 14 -9.91 3.48 -3.43
CA GLN A 14 -11.20 3.63 -2.75
C GLN A 14 -11.20 3.02 -1.33
N GLN A 15 -10.48 1.91 -1.14
CA GLN A 15 -10.37 1.29 0.17
C GLN A 15 -9.47 2.11 1.11
N VAL A 16 -8.38 2.68 0.59
CA VAL A 16 -7.52 3.63 1.33
C VAL A 16 -8.30 4.88 1.72
N GLU A 17 -9.08 5.46 0.80
CA GLU A 17 -9.94 6.61 1.07
C GLU A 17 -10.95 6.32 2.19
N LYS A 18 -11.60 5.15 2.15
CA LYS A 18 -12.53 4.71 3.19
C LYS A 18 -11.84 4.54 4.54
N ASP A 19 -10.67 3.91 4.57
CA ASP A 19 -9.93 3.67 5.81
C ASP A 19 -9.39 4.98 6.40
N LEU A 20 -8.89 5.89 5.57
CA LEU A 20 -8.43 7.21 6.00
C LEU A 20 -9.58 8.05 6.54
N LEU A 21 -10.72 8.06 5.85
CA LEU A 21 -11.92 8.73 6.35
C LEU A 21 -12.38 8.13 7.68
N ALA A 22 -12.33 6.81 7.84
CA ALA A 22 -12.69 6.14 9.09
C ALA A 22 -11.79 6.57 10.25
N GLU A 23 -10.48 6.66 10.04
CA GLU A 23 -9.54 7.14 11.06
C GLU A 23 -9.72 8.63 11.38
N ILE A 24 -9.97 9.48 10.38
CA ILE A 24 -10.33 10.90 10.58
C ILE A 24 -11.59 11.02 11.44
N VAL A 25 -12.66 10.32 11.09
CA VAL A 25 -13.94 10.38 11.83
C VAL A 25 -13.78 9.85 13.25
N LYS A 26 -13.02 8.77 13.43
CA LYS A 26 -12.72 8.19 14.74
C LYS A 26 -11.98 9.18 15.63
N ASN A 27 -10.99 9.90 15.11
CA ASN A 27 -10.22 10.87 15.89
C ASN A 27 -10.97 12.18 16.14
N LEU A 28 -11.82 12.63 15.20
CA LEU A 28 -12.75 13.75 15.42
C LEU A 28 -13.74 13.45 16.55
N LYS A 29 -14.34 12.25 16.56
CA LYS A 29 -15.28 11.81 17.62
C LYS A 29 -14.64 11.72 19.01
N LYS A 30 -13.32 11.47 19.06
CA LYS A 30 -12.54 11.41 20.31
C LYS A 30 -11.95 12.76 20.72
N HIS A 31 -12.18 13.82 19.94
CA HIS A 31 -11.53 15.14 20.11
C HIS A 31 -10.00 15.10 20.05
N ASN A 32 -9.43 14.08 19.39
CA ASN A 32 -7.98 13.94 19.19
C ASN A 32 -7.48 14.64 17.91
N LEU A 33 -8.41 15.06 17.04
CA LEU A 33 -8.15 15.77 15.80
C LEU A 33 -9.13 16.94 15.71
N LYS A 34 -8.66 18.13 15.33
CA LYS A 34 -9.55 19.28 15.09
C LYS A 34 -10.17 19.22 13.69
N PRO A 35 -11.37 19.81 13.48
CA PRO A 35 -11.98 19.88 12.16
C PRO A 35 -11.07 20.49 11.08
N ASP A 36 -10.34 21.56 11.41
CA ASP A 36 -9.44 22.23 10.45
C ASP A 36 -8.24 21.33 10.09
N GLU A 37 -7.70 20.58 11.07
CA GLU A 37 -6.61 19.62 10.85
C GLU A 37 -7.08 18.45 9.98
N ALA A 38 -8.30 17.95 10.23
CA ALA A 38 -8.92 16.93 9.39
C ALA A 38 -9.13 17.39 7.94
N GLN A 39 -9.55 18.64 7.75
CA GLN A 39 -9.71 19.22 6.42
C GLN A 39 -8.37 19.38 5.71
N LEU A 40 -7.33 19.81 6.42
CA LEU A 40 -5.97 19.92 5.88
C LEU A 40 -5.42 18.56 5.47
N LEU A 41 -5.56 17.54 6.32
CA LEU A 41 -5.18 16.16 6.00
C LEU A 41 -5.89 15.66 4.74
N ALA A 42 -7.22 15.81 4.66
CA ALA A 42 -7.98 15.38 3.49
C ALA A 42 -7.52 16.11 2.23
N LYS A 43 -7.32 17.43 2.30
CA LYS A 43 -6.83 18.23 1.16
C LYS A 43 -5.43 17.81 0.72
N GLU A 44 -4.52 17.57 1.66
CA GLU A 44 -3.17 17.12 1.37
C GLU A 44 -3.20 15.74 0.70
N PHE A 45 -3.94 14.77 1.24
CA PHE A 45 -4.10 13.45 0.62
C PHE A 45 -4.67 13.53 -0.81
N LEU A 46 -5.77 14.27 -1.01
CA LEU A 46 -6.40 14.43 -2.32
C LEU A 46 -5.45 15.08 -3.35
N SER A 47 -4.47 15.88 -2.93
CA SER A 47 -3.50 16.50 -3.83
C SER A 47 -2.50 15.51 -4.45
N PHE A 48 -2.39 14.30 -3.89
CA PHE A 48 -1.54 13.23 -4.40
C PHE A 48 -2.28 12.23 -5.29
N LEU A 49 -3.60 12.40 -5.51
CA LEU A 49 -4.40 11.49 -6.34
C LEU A 49 -4.45 11.93 -7.81
N PRO A 50 -4.55 10.97 -8.76
CA PRO A 50 -4.46 9.52 -8.55
C PRO A 50 -3.00 9.05 -8.40
N PRO A 51 -2.72 8.01 -7.59
CA PRO A 51 -1.38 7.42 -7.51
C PRO A 51 -1.04 6.67 -8.80
N LYS A 52 0.25 6.53 -9.10
CA LYS A 52 0.72 5.76 -10.26
C LYS A 52 0.45 4.27 -10.14
N ASP A 53 0.68 3.72 -8.94
CA ASP A 53 0.50 2.32 -8.60
C ASP A 53 0.31 2.16 -7.08
N PHE A 54 0.22 0.91 -6.62
CA PHE A 54 0.06 0.60 -5.20
C PHE A 54 1.26 1.04 -4.34
N ASN A 55 2.48 0.95 -4.87
CA ASN A 55 3.68 1.34 -4.13
C ASN A 55 3.73 2.86 -3.94
N ASP A 56 3.37 3.61 -4.97
CA ASP A 56 3.23 5.06 -4.93
C ASP A 56 2.19 5.49 -3.88
N LEU A 57 1.04 4.80 -3.81
CA LEU A 57 0.03 5.02 -2.79
C LEU A 57 0.55 4.78 -1.37
N VAL A 58 1.33 3.72 -1.14
CA VAL A 58 1.95 3.43 0.16
C VAL A 58 2.97 4.50 0.55
N GLU A 59 3.79 4.98 -0.39
CA GLU A 59 4.72 6.08 -0.14
C GLU A 59 4.01 7.42 0.13
N ILE A 60 2.91 7.72 -0.56
CA ILE A 60 2.05 8.88 -0.25
C ILE A 60 1.55 8.79 1.20
N LEU A 61 1.02 7.64 1.62
CA LEU A 61 0.54 7.43 2.99
C LEU A 61 1.66 7.56 4.03
N LYS A 62 2.86 7.06 3.73
CA LYS A 62 4.05 7.21 4.58
C LYS A 62 4.43 8.67 4.76
N ASN A 63 4.45 9.43 3.67
CA ASN A 63 4.83 10.84 3.67
C ASN A 63 3.85 11.67 4.50
N ILE A 64 2.54 11.46 4.30
CA ILE A 64 1.50 12.16 5.06
C ILE A 64 1.47 11.68 6.52
N GLY A 65 1.70 10.38 6.75
CA GLY A 65 1.77 9.76 8.07
C GLY A 65 2.88 10.29 8.98
N SER A 66 3.87 10.98 8.41
CA SER A 66 4.89 11.70 9.21
C SER A 66 4.30 12.91 9.95
N LYS A 67 3.18 13.46 9.49
CA LYS A 67 2.50 14.64 10.04
C LYS A 67 1.19 14.30 10.74
N TYR A 68 0.45 13.30 10.23
CA TYR A 68 -0.89 12.96 10.68
C TYR A 68 -0.95 11.50 11.16
N SER A 69 -1.32 11.29 12.42
CA SER A 69 -1.45 9.94 13.01
C SER A 69 -2.46 9.06 12.27
N GLU A 70 -3.54 9.65 11.77
CA GLU A 70 -4.59 8.99 11.01
C GLU A 70 -4.03 8.35 9.75
N ALA A 71 -3.19 9.09 9.01
CA ALA A 71 -2.53 8.59 7.82
C ALA A 71 -1.46 7.54 8.15
N ARG A 72 -0.80 7.65 9.32
CA ARG A 72 0.16 6.65 9.79
C ARG A 72 -0.51 5.30 10.08
N ASP A 73 -1.67 5.29 10.72
CA ASP A 73 -2.40 4.06 11.02
C ASP A 73 -2.83 3.34 9.72
N VAL A 74 -3.29 4.13 8.73
CA VAL A 74 -3.59 3.62 7.39
C VAL A 74 -2.32 3.11 6.71
N TYR A 75 -1.22 3.86 6.73
CA TYR A 75 0.07 3.45 6.17
C TYR A 75 0.51 2.08 6.70
N VAL A 76 0.46 1.84 8.01
CA VAL A 76 0.89 0.58 8.62
C VAL A 76 0.12 -0.61 8.04
N LYS A 77 -1.20 -0.47 7.85
CA LYS A 77 -2.05 -1.51 7.26
C LYS A 77 -1.63 -1.82 5.81
N TYR A 78 -1.48 -0.80 4.98
CA TYR A 78 -1.17 -1.00 3.56
C TYR A 78 0.29 -1.38 3.30
N HIS A 79 1.21 -0.94 4.16
CA HIS A 79 2.59 -1.41 4.15
C HIS A 79 2.67 -2.92 4.44
N ALA A 80 1.94 -3.41 5.45
CA ALA A 80 1.88 -4.85 5.73
C ALA A 80 1.33 -5.64 4.53
N MET A 81 0.30 -5.11 3.85
CA MET A 81 -0.21 -5.72 2.61
C MET A 81 0.84 -5.74 1.49
N GLN A 82 1.64 -4.68 1.35
CA GLN A 82 2.74 -4.61 0.39
C GLN A 82 3.82 -5.66 0.67
N GLU A 83 4.21 -5.82 1.94
CA GLU A 83 5.18 -6.85 2.36
C GLU A 83 4.67 -8.27 2.08
N ASP A 84 3.38 -8.53 2.33
CA ASP A 84 2.74 -9.81 2.03
C ASP A 84 2.71 -10.10 0.52
N MET A 85 2.36 -9.10 -0.30
CA MET A 85 2.39 -9.23 -1.77
C MET A 85 3.81 -9.52 -2.26
N ASN A 86 4.80 -8.77 -1.77
CA ASN A 86 6.21 -8.98 -2.13
C ASN A 86 6.70 -10.37 -1.70
N SER A 87 6.27 -10.85 -0.54
CA SER A 87 6.60 -12.19 -0.06
C SER A 87 6.01 -13.28 -0.95
N LYS A 88 4.75 -13.13 -1.38
CA LYS A 88 4.11 -14.06 -2.31
C LYS A 88 4.81 -14.10 -3.68
N VAL A 89 5.17 -12.95 -4.23
CA VAL A 89 5.91 -12.86 -5.50
C VAL A 89 7.27 -13.56 -5.38
N LYS A 90 8.01 -13.33 -4.29
CA LYS A 90 9.28 -14.02 -4.03
C LYS A 90 9.11 -15.54 -3.93
N LEU A 91 8.11 -16.01 -3.19
CA LEU A 91 7.83 -17.45 -3.05
C LEU A 91 7.47 -18.09 -4.40
N GLN A 92 6.70 -17.38 -5.24
CA GLN A 92 6.38 -17.85 -6.57
C GLN A 92 7.62 -17.95 -7.47
N ALA A 93 8.46 -16.91 -7.49
CA ALA A 93 9.73 -16.92 -8.24
C ALA A 93 10.67 -18.04 -7.75
N MET A 94 10.74 -18.29 -6.44
CA MET A 94 11.48 -19.42 -5.89
C MET A 94 10.93 -20.76 -6.38
N ALA A 95 9.60 -20.95 -6.33
CA ALA A 95 8.96 -22.18 -6.79
C ALA A 95 9.21 -22.44 -8.28
N GLU A 96 9.16 -21.41 -9.12
CA GLU A 96 9.49 -21.49 -10.54
C GLU A 96 10.94 -21.90 -10.78
N HIS A 97 11.90 -21.33 -10.03
CA HIS A 97 13.29 -21.73 -10.12
C HIS A 97 13.53 -23.17 -9.66
N ILE A 98 12.87 -23.62 -8.59
CA ILE A 98 12.95 -25.00 -8.10
C ILE A 98 12.41 -25.98 -9.15
N ASN A 99 11.23 -25.69 -9.70
CA ASN A 99 10.58 -26.55 -10.70
C ASN A 99 11.41 -26.68 -11.99
N ASN A 100 12.16 -25.64 -12.34
CA ASN A 100 13.07 -25.63 -13.49
C ASN A 100 14.47 -26.20 -13.18
N GLY A 101 14.70 -26.76 -11.99
CA GLY A 101 15.99 -27.32 -11.57
C GLY A 101 17.07 -26.27 -11.23
N ASN A 102 16.73 -24.98 -11.22
CA ASN A 102 17.65 -23.86 -11.01
C ASN A 102 17.76 -23.51 -9.51
N ILE A 103 18.24 -24.45 -8.70
CA ILE A 103 18.27 -24.32 -7.22
C ILE A 103 19.11 -23.12 -6.76
N GLU A 104 20.22 -22.81 -7.44
CA GLU A 104 21.07 -21.66 -7.10
C GLU A 104 20.32 -20.32 -7.21
N LYS A 105 19.51 -20.16 -8.25
CA LYS A 105 18.66 -18.97 -8.44
C LYS A 105 17.55 -18.89 -7.39
N ALA A 106 16.96 -20.03 -7.01
CA ALA A 106 15.98 -20.06 -5.93
C ALA A 106 16.58 -19.60 -4.58
N ILE A 107 17.83 -19.98 -4.29
CA ILE A 107 18.56 -19.54 -3.09
C ILE A 107 18.90 -18.04 -3.17
N GLU A 108 19.25 -17.53 -4.35
CA GLU A 108 19.52 -16.10 -4.56
C GLU A 108 18.28 -15.25 -4.26
N VAL A 109 17.12 -15.62 -4.80
CA VAL A 109 15.84 -14.93 -4.52
C VAL A 109 15.50 -14.98 -3.03
N ALA A 110 15.71 -16.13 -2.37
CA ALA A 110 15.45 -16.29 -0.92
C ALA A 110 16.32 -15.38 -0.05
N LYS A 111 17.55 -15.07 -0.49
CA LYS A 111 18.48 -14.16 0.20
C LYS A 111 18.20 -12.67 -0.07
N GLY A 112 17.17 -12.36 -0.86
CA GLY A 112 16.83 -10.99 -1.25
C GLY A 112 17.52 -10.52 -2.53
N GLY A 113 18.06 -11.44 -3.33
CA GLY A 113 18.56 -11.13 -4.68
C GLY A 113 17.43 -10.68 -5.61
N ILE A 114 17.76 -9.76 -6.52
CA ILE A 114 16.81 -9.13 -7.43
C ILE A 114 16.29 -10.19 -8.42
N THR A 115 14.97 -10.42 -8.42
CA THR A 115 14.28 -11.16 -9.48
C THR A 115 14.31 -10.32 -10.76
N ASN A 116 15.39 -10.40 -11.53
CA ASN A 116 15.38 -9.92 -12.91
C ASN A 116 14.74 -11.01 -13.78
N GLY A 117 13.46 -10.84 -14.07
CA GLY A 117 12.68 -11.61 -15.04
C GLY A 117 11.65 -10.70 -15.67
#